data_AF-A0A3C1ENH7-F1
#
_entry.id   AF-A0A3C1ENH7-F1
#
_cell.length_a   1.000
_cell.length_b   1.000
_cell.length_c   1.000
_cell.angle_alpha   90.00
_cell.angle_beta   90.00
_cell.angle_gamma   90.00
#
_symmetry.space_group_name_H-M   'P 1'
#
loop_
_entity.id
_entity.type
_entity.pdbx_description
1 polymer ?
#
loop_
_entity_poly.entity_id
_entity_poly.type
_entity_poly.pdbx_seq_one_letter_code
_entity_poly.pdbx_strand_id
1 'polypeptide(L)'
;MERQQLRTALIVCALLACGARAMAQPEDSLVAVSADIVEISGSVSKDIGFIWGPLQTGIAFAEKDIPGIFKFGDFARQTALQTSLKMLETEGKAQMLSNPKVIVQAQSQASFVVGGESPYPVTNAQGVGVEFKKYGVILNIMPVINPNKKDTIRAEMQLEVSNPDFSKPVQVGNTAVPSLITRQLQTSVEIKSGETLVIGGLKSSSKNVTKTRVPFLGRIPIIGLLFTTTSLVEEQKSLFLFITMEVVK
;
A
#
# COMPACT_ATOMS: atom_id res chain seq x y z
N MET A 1 -59.52 -59.25 21.91
CA MET A 1 -59.18 -58.66 20.59
C MET A 1 -58.66 -57.21 20.67
N GLU A 2 -58.98 -56.45 21.73
CA GLU A 2 -58.66 -55.01 21.84
C GLU A 2 -57.18 -54.65 22.09
N ARG A 3 -56.43 -55.51 22.78
CA ARG A 3 -55.01 -55.25 23.11
C ARG A 3 -54.04 -55.38 21.93
N GLN A 4 -54.45 -55.99 20.81
CA GLN A 4 -53.61 -56.06 19.61
C GLN A 4 -53.72 -54.81 18.72
N GLN A 5 -54.85 -54.08 18.76
CA GLN A 5 -55.02 -52.85 17.98
C GLN A 5 -54.18 -51.68 18.54
N LEU A 6 -54.05 -51.57 19.86
CA LEU A 6 -53.24 -50.51 20.49
C LEU A 6 -51.73 -50.65 20.23
N ARG A 7 -51.21 -51.88 20.15
CA ARG A 7 -49.77 -52.11 19.92
C ARG A 7 -49.36 -51.78 18.48
N THR A 8 -50.23 -52.05 17.51
CA THR A 8 -49.97 -51.71 16.10
C THR A 8 -50.05 -50.20 15.87
N ALA A 9 -50.98 -49.49 16.52
CA ALA A 9 -51.08 -48.04 16.45
C ALA A 9 -49.85 -47.31 17.04
N LEU A 10 -49.28 -47.82 18.14
CA LEU A 10 -48.09 -47.21 18.77
C LEU A 10 -46.82 -47.37 17.92
N ILE A 11 -46.67 -48.51 17.22
CA ILE A 11 -45.50 -48.79 16.38
C ILE A 11 -45.54 -47.98 15.07
N VAL A 12 -46.73 -47.77 14.50
CA VAL A 12 -46.87 -46.92 13.30
C VAL A 12 -46.65 -45.44 13.65
N CYS A 13 -47.03 -44.99 14.85
CA CYS A 13 -46.76 -43.62 15.30
C CYS A 13 -45.27 -43.37 15.59
N ALA A 14 -44.54 -44.38 16.11
CA ALA A 14 -43.10 -44.29 16.38
C ALA A 14 -42.23 -44.27 15.10
N LEU A 15 -42.71 -44.83 13.99
CA LEU A 15 -42.03 -44.80 12.69
C LEU A 15 -42.24 -43.49 11.91
N LEU A 16 -43.28 -42.71 12.24
CA LEU A 16 -43.51 -41.39 11.65
C LEU A 16 -42.79 -40.26 12.41
N ALA A 17 -42.39 -40.48 13.66
CA ALA A 17 -41.72 -39.47 14.50
C ALA A 17 -40.18 -39.47 14.38
N CYS A 18 -39.57 -40.43 13.67
CA CYS A 18 -38.11 -40.57 13.58
C CYS A 18 -37.51 -40.11 12.24
N GLY A 19 -38.29 -39.42 11.40
CA GLY A 19 -37.88 -38.98 10.05
C GLY A 19 -37.57 -37.49 9.91
N ALA A 20 -37.70 -36.68 10.97
CA ALA A 20 -37.33 -35.27 10.92
C ALA A 20 -35.81 -35.12 11.07
N ARG A 21 -35.08 -35.51 10.01
CA ARG A 21 -33.72 -35.03 9.79
C ARG A 21 -33.85 -33.52 9.69
N ALA A 22 -33.44 -32.80 10.73
CA ALA A 22 -33.39 -31.35 10.72
C ALA A 22 -32.58 -30.94 9.48
N MET A 23 -33.28 -30.48 8.44
CA MET A 23 -32.65 -29.75 7.35
C MET A 23 -32.11 -28.51 8.03
N ALA A 24 -30.81 -28.48 8.33
CA ALA A 24 -30.13 -27.23 8.64
C ALA A 24 -30.42 -26.31 7.46
N GLN A 25 -31.30 -25.35 7.67
CA GLN A 25 -31.66 -24.43 6.61
C GLN A 25 -30.41 -23.59 6.31
N PRO A 26 -30.17 -23.25 5.04
CA PRO A 26 -28.98 -22.50 4.64
C PRO A 26 -28.83 -21.14 5.35
N GLU A 27 -29.90 -20.61 5.96
CA GLU A 27 -29.85 -19.41 6.82
C GLU A 27 -29.05 -19.55 8.13
N ASP A 28 -28.92 -20.75 8.71
CA ASP A 28 -28.18 -20.96 9.98
C ASP A 28 -26.70 -21.28 9.78
N SER A 29 -26.23 -21.30 8.53
CA SER A 29 -24.84 -21.60 8.20
C SER A 29 -23.93 -20.42 8.54
N LEU A 30 -22.83 -20.69 9.21
CA LEU A 30 -21.79 -19.71 9.50
C LEU A 30 -20.77 -19.68 8.34
N VAL A 31 -20.28 -18.48 8.03
CA VAL A 31 -19.26 -18.25 7.01
C VAL A 31 -18.08 -17.53 7.66
N ALA A 32 -16.91 -18.16 7.63
CA ALA A 32 -15.65 -17.54 7.97
C ALA A 32 -15.12 -16.75 6.76
N VAL A 33 -14.75 -15.51 6.98
CA VAL A 33 -14.25 -14.58 5.96
C VAL A 33 -12.88 -14.08 6.39
N SER A 34 -11.92 -14.13 5.46
CA SER A 34 -10.56 -13.62 5.63
C SER A 34 -10.23 -12.74 4.44
N ALA A 35 -10.01 -11.44 4.67
CA ALA A 35 -9.51 -10.54 3.63
C ALA A 35 -8.04 -10.26 3.85
N ASP A 36 -7.20 -10.40 2.82
CA ASP A 36 -5.77 -10.11 2.90
C ASP A 36 -5.43 -8.93 2.01
N ILE A 37 -4.75 -7.94 2.59
CA ILE A 37 -4.17 -6.83 1.84
C ILE A 37 -2.67 -6.92 1.98
N VAL A 38 -2.00 -7.08 0.83
CA VAL A 38 -0.55 -7.16 0.75
C VAL A 38 -0.04 -5.97 -0.05
N GLU A 39 0.73 -5.11 0.61
CA GLU A 39 1.46 -4.03 -0.05
C GLU A 39 2.95 -4.29 0.02
N ILE A 40 3.61 -4.14 -1.12
CA ILE A 40 5.06 -4.23 -1.27
C ILE A 40 5.52 -2.92 -1.89
N SER A 41 6.43 -2.23 -1.21
CA SER A 41 7.08 -1.04 -1.74
C SER A 41 8.59 -1.24 -1.82
N GLY A 42 9.19 -0.70 -2.87
CA GLY A 42 10.61 -0.71 -3.11
C GLY A 42 11.06 0.66 -3.62
N SER A 43 12.25 1.08 -3.20
CA SER A 43 12.92 2.25 -3.76
C SER A 43 14.38 1.92 -4.04
N VAL A 44 14.90 2.44 -5.15
CA VAL A 44 16.31 2.35 -5.51
C VAL A 44 16.75 3.75 -5.91
N SER A 45 17.75 4.28 -5.21
CA SER A 45 18.40 5.54 -5.55
C SER A 45 19.85 5.28 -5.89
N LYS A 46 20.29 5.69 -7.08
CA LYS A 46 21.65 5.54 -7.56
C LYS A 46 22.20 6.87 -8.02
N ASP A 47 23.30 7.28 -7.41
CA ASP A 47 24.03 8.48 -7.75
C ASP A 47 25.44 8.12 -8.20
N ILE A 48 25.74 8.40 -9.46
CA ILE A 48 27.08 8.15 -10.03
C ILE A 48 27.56 9.39 -10.76
N GLY A 49 28.78 9.82 -10.45
CA GLY A 49 29.54 10.75 -11.26
C GLY A 49 30.40 11.70 -10.44
N PHE A 50 30.79 12.81 -11.06
CA PHE A 50 31.69 13.77 -10.46
C PHE A 50 30.99 15.12 -10.31
N ILE A 51 31.05 15.65 -9.09
CA ILE A 51 30.55 16.98 -8.78
C ILE A 51 31.73 17.92 -8.78
N TRP A 52 31.73 18.84 -9.75
CA TRP A 52 32.68 19.93 -9.83
C TRP A 52 32.12 21.13 -9.08
N GLY A 53 32.96 21.82 -8.31
CA GLY A 53 32.58 23.06 -7.65
C GLY A 53 32.06 24.10 -8.66
N PRO A 54 31.20 25.04 -8.23
CA PRO A 54 30.63 26.03 -9.13
C PRO A 54 31.73 26.88 -9.79
N LEU A 55 31.75 26.92 -11.12
CA LEU A 55 32.66 27.75 -11.92
C LEU A 55 32.09 29.17 -12.07
N GLN A 56 31.77 29.82 -10.95
CA GLN A 56 31.01 31.08 -10.93
C GLN A 56 31.77 32.30 -11.49
N THR A 57 33.10 32.26 -11.55
CA THR A 57 33.94 33.39 -11.97
C THR A 57 34.92 33.05 -13.10
N GLY A 58 34.73 31.91 -13.77
CA GLY A 58 35.69 31.40 -14.75
C GLY A 58 36.94 30.80 -14.07
N ILE A 59 37.94 30.43 -14.88
CA ILE A 59 39.25 29.99 -14.38
C ILE A 59 40.18 31.19 -14.46
N ALA A 60 40.56 31.73 -13.30
CA ALA A 60 41.47 32.86 -13.22
C ALA A 60 42.92 32.39 -13.34
N PHE A 61 43.64 33.02 -14.27
CA PHE A 61 45.08 32.87 -14.45
C PHE A 61 45.73 34.22 -14.18
N ALA A 62 46.86 34.20 -13.48
CA ALA A 62 47.69 35.39 -13.32
C ALA A 62 49.13 35.05 -13.67
N GLU A 63 49.81 36.00 -14.28
CA GLU A 63 51.24 35.91 -14.51
C GLU A 63 51.97 36.08 -13.16
N LYS A 64 52.87 35.14 -12.87
CA LYS A 64 53.72 35.23 -11.68
C LYS A 64 54.79 36.28 -11.95
N ASP A 65 54.91 37.29 -11.09
CA ASP A 65 55.89 38.35 -11.27
C ASP A 65 57.30 37.81 -10.94
N ILE A 66 58.10 37.57 -11.98
CA ILE A 66 59.49 37.10 -11.87
C ILE A 66 60.41 38.22 -12.39
N PRO A 67 61.41 38.69 -11.61
CA PRO A 67 62.33 39.73 -12.05
C PRO A 67 63.19 39.27 -13.25
N GLY A 68 63.07 39.93 -14.41
CA GLY A 68 63.85 39.62 -15.61
C GLY A 68 63.56 40.53 -16.82
N ILE A 69 64.53 40.65 -17.72
CA ILE A 69 64.49 41.50 -18.95
C ILE A 69 63.81 40.84 -20.17
N PHE A 70 63.51 39.53 -20.09
CA PHE A 70 62.65 38.83 -21.04
C PHE A 70 61.52 38.15 -20.26
N LYS A 71 60.28 38.55 -20.52
CA LYS A 71 59.08 37.96 -19.89
C LYS A 71 58.37 37.04 -20.88
N PHE A 72 58.35 35.74 -20.58
CA PHE A 72 57.54 34.76 -21.28
C PHE A 72 56.84 33.85 -20.27
N GLY A 73 55.57 34.15 -20.00
CA GLY A 73 54.51 33.16 -19.83
C GLY A 73 54.60 32.17 -18.65
N ASP A 74 54.95 32.61 -17.44
CA ASP A 74 54.68 31.80 -16.24
C ASP A 74 53.29 32.13 -15.69
N PHE A 75 52.29 31.38 -16.16
CA PHE A 75 50.90 31.54 -15.74
C PHE A 75 50.56 30.60 -14.58
N ALA A 76 50.18 31.18 -13.44
CA ALA A 76 49.66 30.43 -12.30
C ALA A 76 48.12 30.48 -12.28
N ARG A 77 47.49 29.31 -12.13
CA ARG A 77 46.04 29.22 -11.90
C ARG A 77 45.75 29.63 -10.46
N GLN A 78 44.97 30.69 -10.28
CA GLN A 78 44.58 31.17 -8.94
C GLN A 78 43.34 30.46 -8.40
N THR A 79 42.48 29.92 -9.28
CA THR A 79 41.28 29.19 -8.88
C THR A 79 41.62 27.73 -8.52
N ALA A 80 41.20 27.27 -7.34
CA ALA A 80 41.30 25.85 -7.00
C ALA A 80 40.21 25.05 -7.74
N LEU A 81 40.60 24.00 -8.47
CA LEU A 81 39.65 23.02 -8.99
C LEU A 81 39.40 21.97 -7.92
N GLN A 82 38.16 21.90 -7.45
CA GLN A 82 37.70 20.90 -6.48
C GLN A 82 36.69 19.99 -7.17
N THR A 83 36.88 18.69 -6.96
CA THR A 83 35.98 17.65 -7.48
C THR A 83 35.71 16.63 -6.39
N SER A 84 34.51 16.09 -6.39
CA SER A 84 34.10 15.01 -5.50
C SER A 84 33.46 13.88 -6.32
N LEU A 85 33.87 12.65 -6.04
CA LEU A 85 33.25 11.45 -6.61
C LEU A 85 31.99 11.11 -5.82
N LYS A 86 30.84 11.10 -6.50
CA LYS A 86 29.59 10.56 -5.97
C LYS A 86 29.40 9.16 -6.56
N MET A 87 29.43 8.15 -5.70
CA MET A 87 29.15 6.75 -6.05
C MET A 87 28.39 6.13 -4.91
N LEU A 88 27.07 6.31 -4.92
CA LEU A 88 26.16 5.88 -3.87
C LEU A 88 25.01 5.11 -4.50
N GLU A 89 24.67 3.98 -3.89
CA GLU A 89 23.47 3.21 -4.21
C GLU A 89 22.74 2.90 -2.90
N THR A 90 21.45 3.22 -2.87
CA THR A 90 20.58 3.06 -1.72
C THR A 90 19.35 2.27 -2.14
N GLU A 91 19.09 1.16 -1.46
CA GLU A 91 17.88 0.35 -1.66
C GLU A 91 16.99 0.41 -0.41
N GLY A 92 15.69 0.60 -0.63
CA GLY A 92 14.65 0.51 0.38
C GLY A 92 13.64 -0.56 0.00
N LYS A 93 13.20 -1.37 0.97
CA LYS A 93 12.13 -2.36 0.80
C LYS A 93 11.22 -2.29 2.02
N ALA A 94 9.91 -2.29 1.79
CA ALA A 94 8.93 -2.39 2.86
C ALA A 94 7.77 -3.29 2.42
N GLN A 95 7.20 -3.98 3.39
CA GLN A 95 6.05 -4.85 3.22
C GLN A 95 5.03 -4.56 4.31
N MET A 96 3.76 -4.47 3.92
CA MET A 96 2.64 -4.32 4.82
C MET A 96 1.62 -5.40 4.53
N LEU A 97 1.21 -6.13 5.58
CA LEU A 97 0.18 -7.15 5.53
C LEU A 97 -0.93 -6.76 6.50
N SER A 98 -2.17 -6.77 6.02
CA SER A 98 -3.36 -6.63 6.86
C SER A 98 -4.31 -7.79 6.58
N ASN A 99 -4.67 -8.53 7.62
CA ASN A 99 -5.50 -9.73 7.52
C ASN A 99 -6.69 -9.70 8.51
N PRO A 100 -7.74 -8.89 8.27
CA PRO A 100 -8.97 -8.98 9.04
C PRO A 100 -9.70 -10.31 8.82
N LYS A 101 -10.17 -10.90 9.91
CA LYS A 101 -10.97 -12.15 9.91
C LYS A 101 -12.27 -11.95 10.68
N VAL A 102 -13.37 -12.44 10.13
CA VAL A 102 -14.69 -12.38 10.76
C VAL A 102 -15.48 -13.65 10.46
N ILE A 103 -16.26 -14.13 11.43
CA ILE A 103 -17.25 -15.19 11.22
C ILE A 103 -18.62 -14.54 11.28
N VAL A 104 -19.45 -14.81 10.28
CA VAL A 104 -20.78 -14.20 10.16
C VAL A 104 -21.79 -15.24 9.69
N GLN A 105 -23.04 -15.10 10.11
CA GLN A 105 -24.14 -15.92 9.63
C GLN A 105 -24.46 -15.58 8.17
N ALA A 106 -24.80 -16.59 7.36
CA ALA A 106 -25.26 -16.38 5.99
C ALA A 106 -26.46 -15.42 5.95
N GLN A 107 -26.48 -14.52 4.97
CA GLN A 107 -27.49 -13.47 4.78
C GLN A 107 -27.51 -12.38 5.89
N SER A 108 -26.53 -12.38 6.79
CA SER A 108 -26.36 -11.34 7.81
C SER A 108 -25.19 -10.43 7.48
N GLN A 109 -25.30 -9.14 7.83
CA GLN A 109 -24.25 -8.16 7.67
C GLN A 109 -23.29 -8.24 8.87
N ALA A 110 -21.98 -8.37 8.60
CA ALA A 110 -20.94 -8.17 9.58
C ALA A 110 -20.18 -6.87 9.32
N SER A 111 -19.75 -6.23 10.40
CA SER A 111 -18.83 -5.09 10.38
C SER A 111 -17.70 -5.37 11.35
N PHE A 112 -16.47 -5.34 10.86
CA PHE A 112 -15.24 -5.51 11.62
C PHE A 112 -14.43 -4.24 11.52
N VAL A 113 -14.10 -3.64 12.67
CA VAL A 113 -13.35 -2.37 12.75
C VAL A 113 -12.22 -2.54 13.74
N VAL A 114 -10.98 -2.33 13.29
CA VAL A 114 -9.78 -2.32 14.13
C VAL A 114 -8.95 -1.11 13.78
N GLY A 115 -8.69 -0.24 14.75
CA GLY A 115 -7.98 1.01 14.48
C GLY A 115 -8.14 2.03 15.59
N GLY A 116 -7.97 3.30 15.23
CA GLY A 116 -8.11 4.42 16.13
C GLY A 116 -8.81 5.60 15.47
N GLU A 117 -8.92 6.69 16.21
CA GLU A 117 -9.46 7.95 15.72
C GLU A 117 -8.38 9.02 15.79
N SER A 118 -8.21 9.76 14.71
CA SER A 118 -7.30 10.90 14.62
C SER A 118 -8.11 12.20 14.71
N PRO A 119 -7.79 13.12 15.63
CA PRO A 119 -8.46 14.41 15.73
C PRO A 119 -7.99 15.35 14.62
N TYR A 120 -8.94 15.91 13.86
CA TYR A 120 -8.71 16.92 12.83
C TYR A 120 -9.30 18.25 13.28
N PRO A 121 -8.53 19.33 13.39
CA PRO A 121 -9.07 20.65 13.68
C PRO A 121 -9.91 21.14 12.50
N VAL A 122 -11.13 21.58 12.78
CA VAL A 122 -12.06 22.13 11.79
C VAL A 122 -12.49 23.52 12.22
N THR A 123 -12.46 24.48 11.30
CA THR A 123 -12.98 25.83 11.57
C THR A 123 -14.44 25.87 11.16
N ASN A 124 -15.33 26.17 12.11
CA ASN A 124 -16.75 26.41 11.84
C ASN A 124 -17.10 27.87 12.16
N ALA A 125 -18.33 28.30 11.84
CA ALA A 125 -18.77 29.67 12.09
C ALA A 125 -18.78 30.07 13.58
N GLN A 126 -18.60 29.12 14.50
CA GLN A 126 -18.65 29.27 15.95
C GLN A 126 -17.26 29.19 16.62
N GLY A 127 -16.19 28.88 15.86
CA GLY A 127 -14.83 28.76 16.37
C GLY A 127 -14.03 27.59 15.78
N VAL A 128 -13.07 27.09 16.55
CA VAL A 128 -12.26 25.92 16.21
C VAL A 128 -12.85 24.69 16.91
N GLY A 129 -13.36 23.74 16.12
CA GLY A 129 -13.82 22.43 16.57
C GLY A 129 -12.82 21.33 16.24
N VAL A 130 -13.11 20.11 16.70
CA VAL A 130 -12.32 18.90 16.40
C VAL A 130 -13.26 17.85 15.81
N GLU A 131 -12.90 17.33 14.63
CA GLU A 131 -13.55 16.21 13.96
C GLU A 131 -12.68 14.96 14.11
N PHE A 132 -13.24 13.86 14.63
CA PHE A 132 -12.52 12.61 14.75
C PHE A 132 -12.68 11.78 13.47
N LYS A 133 -11.57 11.52 12.78
CA LYS A 133 -11.54 10.63 11.62
C LYS A 133 -10.97 9.28 12.01
N LYS A 134 -11.77 8.23 11.79
CA LYS A 134 -11.35 6.83 11.99
C LYS A 134 -10.25 6.47 11.01
N TYR A 135 -9.28 5.69 11.48
CA TYR A 135 -8.30 5.04 10.63
C TYR A 135 -8.05 3.62 11.11
N GLY A 136 -7.60 2.74 10.22
CA GLY A 136 -7.31 1.35 10.53
C GLY A 136 -7.90 0.43 9.47
N VAL A 137 -8.34 -0.75 9.88
CA VAL A 137 -8.95 -1.76 9.02
C VAL A 137 -10.45 -1.81 9.27
N ILE A 138 -11.24 -1.59 8.23
CA ILE A 138 -12.70 -1.69 8.24
C ILE A 138 -13.11 -2.70 7.17
N LEU A 139 -13.82 -3.75 7.59
CA LEU A 139 -14.40 -4.74 6.71
C LEU A 139 -15.91 -4.83 6.97
N ASN A 140 -16.70 -4.47 5.97
CA ASN A 140 -18.13 -4.70 5.93
C ASN A 140 -18.40 -5.80 4.91
N ILE A 141 -19.11 -6.85 5.30
CA ILE A 141 -19.43 -7.96 4.39
C ILE A 141 -20.80 -8.58 4.69
N MET A 142 -21.48 -9.00 3.64
CA MET A 142 -22.71 -9.78 3.70
C MET A 142 -22.58 -10.99 2.77
N PRO A 143 -22.24 -12.19 3.29
CA PRO A 143 -22.14 -13.40 2.50
C PRO A 143 -23.50 -14.10 2.37
N VAL A 144 -23.71 -14.74 1.22
CA VAL A 144 -24.91 -15.51 0.87
C VAL A 144 -24.46 -16.83 0.24
N ILE A 145 -24.87 -17.94 0.82
CA ILE A 145 -24.60 -19.27 0.27
C ILE A 145 -25.57 -19.52 -0.88
N ASN A 146 -25.04 -19.86 -2.06
CA ASN A 146 -25.84 -20.11 -3.24
C ASN A 146 -26.44 -21.53 -3.17
N PRO A 147 -27.77 -21.70 -3.13
CA PRO A 147 -28.38 -23.03 -3.06
C PRO A 147 -28.27 -23.81 -4.38
N ASN A 148 -28.09 -23.13 -5.51
CA ASN A 148 -28.06 -23.73 -6.84
C ASN A 148 -26.66 -24.19 -7.27
N LYS A 149 -25.61 -23.63 -6.65
CA LYS A 149 -24.21 -23.97 -6.93
C LYS A 149 -23.58 -24.54 -5.68
N LYS A 150 -23.17 -25.80 -5.74
CA LYS A 150 -22.57 -26.51 -4.61
C LYS A 150 -21.43 -25.71 -3.99
N ASP A 151 -21.49 -25.53 -2.67
CA ASP A 151 -20.45 -24.91 -1.84
C ASP A 151 -19.96 -23.55 -2.36
N THR A 152 -20.85 -22.77 -2.99
CA THR A 152 -20.52 -21.47 -3.58
C THR A 152 -21.09 -20.34 -2.72
N ILE A 153 -20.25 -19.35 -2.42
CA ILE A 153 -20.57 -18.20 -1.56
C ILE A 153 -20.48 -16.94 -2.42
N ARG A 154 -21.57 -16.19 -2.50
CA ARG A 154 -21.59 -14.84 -3.05
C ARG A 154 -21.50 -13.86 -1.89
N ALA A 155 -20.69 -12.82 -2.00
CA ALA A 155 -20.67 -11.77 -0.98
C ALA A 155 -20.62 -10.38 -1.62
N GLU A 156 -21.28 -9.44 -0.94
CA GLU A 156 -21.09 -8.01 -1.15
C GLU A 156 -20.20 -7.50 -0.02
N MET A 157 -19.10 -6.83 -0.39
CA MET A 157 -18.10 -6.40 0.58
C MET A 157 -17.55 -5.01 0.30
N GLN A 158 -17.22 -4.34 1.39
CA GLN A 158 -16.47 -3.09 1.40
C GLN A 158 -15.29 -3.27 2.36
N LEU A 159 -14.09 -3.08 1.84
CA LEU A 159 -12.85 -3.18 2.59
C LEU A 159 -12.12 -1.85 2.52
N GLU A 160 -11.74 -1.32 3.67
CA GLU A 160 -10.97 -0.11 3.80
C GLU A 160 -9.78 -0.32 4.73
N VAL A 161 -8.60 0.10 4.29
CA VAL A 161 -7.39 0.16 5.12
C VAL A 161 -6.80 1.55 5.03
N SER A 162 -6.75 2.22 6.17
CA SER A 162 -6.26 3.58 6.33
C SER A 162 -5.16 3.67 7.38
N ASN A 163 -4.14 4.46 7.07
CA ASN A 163 -3.02 4.72 7.97
C ASN A 163 -2.71 6.23 7.99
N PRO A 164 -2.35 6.81 9.15
CA PRO A 164 -1.86 8.17 9.22
C PRO A 164 -0.48 8.26 8.54
N ASP A 165 -0.30 9.28 7.70
CA ASP A 165 0.94 9.62 7.01
C ASP A 165 1.52 10.92 7.57
N PHE A 166 2.63 10.76 8.30
CA PHE A 166 3.38 11.86 8.91
C PHE A 166 4.42 12.47 7.96
N SER A 167 4.66 11.88 6.78
CA SER A 167 5.63 12.39 5.81
C SER A 167 5.12 13.61 5.03
N LYS A 168 3.79 13.76 4.95
CA LYS A 168 3.10 14.85 4.26
C LYS A 168 2.04 15.47 5.18
N PRO A 169 2.44 16.18 6.24
CA PRO A 169 1.48 16.84 7.12
C PRO A 169 0.85 18.06 6.43
N VAL A 170 -0.43 18.27 6.69
CA VAL A 170 -1.14 19.51 6.32
C VAL A 170 -1.11 20.44 7.53
N GLN A 171 -0.69 21.69 7.31
CA GLN A 171 -0.66 22.70 8.37
C GLN A 171 -2.02 23.37 8.51
N VAL A 172 -2.60 23.31 9.71
CA VAL A 172 -3.83 24.03 10.07
C VAL A 172 -3.48 24.96 11.23
N GLY A 173 -3.33 26.26 10.93
CA GLY A 173 -2.79 27.23 11.88
C GLY A 173 -1.37 26.85 12.31
N ASN A 174 -1.17 26.66 13.62
CA ASN A 174 0.11 26.26 14.22
C ASN A 174 0.21 24.73 14.48
N THR A 175 -0.74 23.93 14.00
CA THR A 175 -0.78 22.47 14.23
C THR A 175 -0.55 21.71 12.93
N ALA A 176 0.41 20.78 12.96
CA ALA A 176 0.66 19.85 11.88
C ALA A 176 -0.27 18.64 12.01
N VAL A 177 -1.11 18.42 11.01
CA VAL A 177 -2.08 17.34 10.98
C VAL A 177 -1.63 16.31 9.93
N PRO A 178 -1.44 15.02 10.28
CA PRO A 178 -1.03 14.01 9.30
C PRO A 178 -2.12 13.81 8.24
N SER A 179 -1.70 13.52 7.02
CA SER A 179 -2.63 13.07 5.97
C SER A 179 -3.02 11.61 6.24
N LEU A 180 -4.08 11.14 5.58
CA LEU A 180 -4.53 9.74 5.66
C LEU A 180 -4.31 9.07 4.30
N ILE A 181 -3.60 7.95 4.30
CA ILE A 181 -3.50 7.10 3.12
C ILE A 181 -4.56 6.01 3.26
N THR A 182 -5.61 6.13 2.46
CA THR A 182 -6.74 5.18 2.44
C THR A 182 -6.66 4.29 1.20
N ARG A 183 -6.88 2.99 1.39
CA ARG A 183 -7.07 1.98 0.36
C ARG A 183 -8.48 1.44 0.52
N GLN A 184 -9.31 1.60 -0.49
CA GLN A 184 -10.71 1.21 -0.40
C GLN A 184 -11.10 0.39 -1.61
N LEU A 185 -11.88 -0.67 -1.36
CA LEU A 185 -12.47 -1.52 -2.39
C LEU A 185 -13.92 -1.81 -2.01
N GLN A 186 -14.82 -1.68 -2.99
CA GLN A 186 -16.19 -2.12 -2.88
C GLN A 186 -16.50 -3.02 -4.08
N THR A 187 -16.93 -4.24 -3.81
CA THR A 187 -17.16 -5.24 -4.87
C THR A 187 -18.18 -6.30 -4.45
N SER A 188 -18.72 -7.01 -5.44
CA SER A 188 -19.49 -8.24 -5.24
C SER A 188 -18.80 -9.38 -5.98
N VAL A 189 -18.51 -10.45 -5.26
CA VAL A 189 -17.78 -11.61 -5.80
C VAL A 189 -18.48 -12.90 -5.44
N GLU A 190 -18.27 -13.93 -6.25
CA GLU A 190 -18.74 -15.29 -6.01
C GLU A 190 -17.53 -16.23 -6.04
N ILE A 191 -17.31 -16.98 -4.96
CA ILE A 191 -16.18 -17.89 -4.79
C ILE A 191 -16.66 -19.21 -4.21
N LYS A 192 -15.91 -20.30 -4.43
CA LYS A 192 -16.21 -21.56 -3.74
C LYS A 192 -15.66 -21.53 -2.31
N SER A 193 -16.31 -22.26 -1.44
CA SER A 193 -15.90 -22.42 -0.04
C SER A 193 -14.46 -22.97 0.04
N GLY A 194 -13.60 -22.25 0.75
CA GLY A 194 -12.18 -22.59 0.94
C GLY A 194 -11.24 -22.12 -0.18
N GLU A 195 -11.76 -21.52 -1.26
CA GLU A 195 -10.93 -20.92 -2.30
C GLU A 195 -10.57 -19.46 -1.96
N THR A 196 -9.39 -19.04 -2.40
CA THR A 196 -8.93 -17.64 -2.31
C THR A 196 -9.03 -16.98 -3.67
N LEU A 197 -9.68 -15.82 -3.74
CA LEU A 197 -9.79 -15.00 -4.95
C LEU A 197 -9.02 -13.70 -4.81
N VAL A 198 -8.28 -13.34 -5.85
CA VAL A 198 -7.71 -11.98 -6.00
C VAL A 198 -8.84 -11.05 -6.46
N ILE A 199 -9.22 -10.10 -5.61
CA ILE A 199 -10.33 -9.16 -5.87
C ILE A 199 -9.87 -7.81 -6.40
N GLY A 200 -8.57 -7.52 -6.31
CA GLY A 200 -8.02 -6.29 -6.86
C GLY A 200 -6.53 -6.16 -6.64
N GLY A 201 -5.95 -5.15 -7.28
CA GLY A 201 -4.57 -4.78 -7.08
C GLY A 201 -4.20 -3.50 -7.82
N LEU A 202 -3.05 -2.93 -7.46
CA LEU A 202 -2.48 -1.75 -8.08
C LEU A 202 -0.96 -1.90 -8.14
N LYS A 203 -0.39 -1.76 -9.32
CA LYS A 203 1.07 -1.65 -9.50
C LYS A 203 1.39 -0.25 -9.99
N SER A 204 2.18 0.46 -9.21
CA SER A 204 2.71 1.80 -9.53
C SER A 204 4.22 1.73 -9.63
N SER A 205 4.77 2.41 -10.63
CA SER A 205 6.21 2.53 -10.84
C SER A 205 6.52 3.97 -11.26
N SER A 206 7.49 4.58 -10.59
CA SER A 206 7.99 5.91 -10.90
C SER A 206 9.50 5.82 -11.12
N LYS A 207 9.99 6.40 -12.21
CA LYS A 207 11.43 6.40 -12.53
C LYS A 207 11.84 7.79 -12.94
N ASN A 208 12.70 8.40 -12.13
CA ASN A 208 13.25 9.72 -12.34
C ASN A 208 14.74 9.60 -12.62
N VAL A 209 15.17 10.11 -13.77
CA VAL A 209 16.59 10.17 -14.14
C VAL A 209 16.97 11.62 -14.34
N THR A 210 17.88 12.12 -13.50
CA THR A 210 18.43 13.47 -13.57
C THR A 210 19.89 13.39 -14.00
N LYS A 211 20.22 14.02 -15.13
CA LYS A 211 21.60 14.09 -15.64
C LYS A 211 22.09 15.52 -15.59
N THR A 212 23.03 15.78 -14.68
CA THR A 212 23.70 17.07 -14.51
C THR A 212 25.08 16.99 -15.13
N ARG A 213 25.48 18.01 -15.90
CA ARG A 213 26.78 18.01 -16.57
C ARG A 213 27.36 19.41 -16.69
N VAL A 214 28.69 19.50 -16.73
CA VAL A 214 29.38 20.74 -17.07
C VAL A 214 29.14 21.05 -18.57
N PRO A 215 28.73 22.29 -18.93
CA PRO A 215 28.61 22.69 -20.33
C PRO A 215 29.93 22.46 -21.11
N PHE A 216 29.82 22.12 -22.39
CA PHE A 216 30.93 21.72 -23.28
C PHE A 216 31.68 20.43 -22.86
N LEU A 217 32.29 20.38 -21.67
CA LEU A 217 33.13 19.25 -21.23
C LEU A 217 32.35 17.95 -21.03
N GLY A 218 31.13 18.02 -20.50
CA GLY A 218 30.26 16.85 -20.31
C GLY A 218 29.68 16.27 -21.61
N ARG A 219 30.01 16.84 -22.78
CA ARG A 219 29.60 16.33 -24.10
C ARG A 219 30.71 15.57 -24.81
N ILE A 220 31.96 15.66 -24.35
CA ILE A 220 33.10 15.04 -25.02
C ILE A 220 33.03 13.52 -24.82
N PRO A 221 33.18 12.70 -25.88
CA PRO A 221 33.24 11.25 -25.75
C PRO A 221 34.35 10.83 -24.77
N ILE A 222 34.12 9.72 -24.05
CA ILE A 222 35.05 9.12 -23.07
C ILE A 222 35.26 10.00 -21.82
N ILE A 223 35.82 11.20 -21.97
CA ILE A 223 36.16 12.09 -20.84
C ILE A 223 34.96 12.83 -20.25
N GLY A 224 33.86 12.99 -21.00
CA GLY A 224 32.68 13.70 -20.53
C GLY A 224 31.97 13.03 -19.34
N LEU A 225 32.23 11.75 -19.09
CA LEU A 225 31.77 11.03 -17.90
C LEU A 225 32.38 11.61 -16.61
N LEU A 226 33.62 12.10 -16.68
CA LEU A 226 34.28 12.78 -15.56
C LEU A 226 33.65 14.15 -15.25
N PHE A 227 32.81 14.69 -16.13
CA PHE A 227 32.16 16.00 -15.99
C PHE A 227 30.63 15.89 -15.93
N THR A 228 30.14 14.68 -15.63
CA THR A 228 28.71 14.37 -15.57
C THR A 228 28.40 13.69 -14.24
N THR A 229 27.22 14.00 -13.69
CA THR A 229 26.58 13.27 -12.59
C THR A 229 25.21 12.79 -13.05
N THR A 230 24.91 11.51 -12.81
CA THR A 230 23.62 10.90 -13.11
C THR A 230 23.00 10.43 -11.80
N SER A 231 21.81 10.93 -11.50
CA SER A 231 20.99 10.51 -10.37
C SER A 231 19.78 9.76 -10.92
N LEU A 232 19.55 8.55 -10.44
CA LEU A 232 18.41 7.70 -10.78
C LEU A 232 17.66 7.40 -9.50
N VAL A 233 16.37 7.72 -9.46
CA VAL A 233 15.46 7.35 -8.38
C VAL A 233 14.33 6.54 -8.98
N GLU A 234 14.21 5.29 -8.57
CA GLU A 234 13.16 4.37 -9.00
C GLU A 234 12.34 3.92 -7.79
N GLU A 235 11.03 4.12 -7.85
CA GLU A 235 10.09 3.73 -6.80
C GLU A 235 9.04 2.79 -7.39
N GLN A 236 8.80 1.67 -6.72
CA GLN A 236 7.81 0.68 -7.13
C GLN A 236 6.89 0.37 -5.95
N LYS A 237 5.59 0.30 -6.19
CA LYS A 237 4.59 -0.06 -5.19
C LYS A 237 3.58 -1.01 -5.79
N SER A 238 3.40 -2.17 -5.17
CA SER A 238 2.44 -3.20 -5.59
C SER A 238 1.48 -3.48 -4.44
N LEU A 239 0.19 -3.43 -4.73
CA LEU A 239 -0.91 -3.73 -3.81
C LEU A 239 -1.69 -4.90 -4.37
N PHE A 240 -2.00 -5.88 -3.53
CA PHE A 240 -2.86 -7.02 -3.85
C PHE A 240 -3.91 -7.18 -2.75
N LEU A 241 -5.13 -7.48 -3.18
CA LEU A 241 -6.26 -7.72 -2.29
C LEU A 241 -6.80 -9.12 -2.57
N PHE A 242 -6.86 -9.93 -1.53
CA PHE A 242 -7.37 -11.29 -1.58
C PHE A 242 -8.55 -11.44 -0.63
N ILE A 243 -9.45 -12.37 -0.96
CA ILE A 243 -10.54 -12.78 -0.09
C ILE A 243 -10.62 -14.30 -0.08
N THR A 244 -10.84 -14.85 1.10
CA THR A 244 -11.12 -16.28 1.31
C THR A 244 -12.41 -16.36 2.12
N MET A 245 -13.34 -17.21 1.70
CA MET A 245 -14.58 -17.49 2.43
C MET A 245 -14.76 -18.99 2.58
N GLU A 246 -15.16 -19.41 3.76
CA GLU A 246 -15.31 -20.83 4.11
C GLU A 246 -16.61 -21.02 4.90
N VAL A 247 -17.43 -21.99 4.48
CA VAL A 247 -18.61 -22.41 5.27
C VAL A 247 -18.12 -23.21 6.46
N VAL A 248 -18.44 -22.73 7.67
CA VAL A 248 -18.17 -23.44 8.92
C VAL A 248 -19.32 -24.42 9.15
N LYS A 249 -18.98 -25.70 9.29
CA LYS A 249 -19.93 -26.81 9.49
C LYS A 249 -19.97 -27.26 10.95
#